data_AF-A0AAU5QEH6-F1
#
_entry.id   AF-A0AAU5QEH6-F1
#
_cell.length_a   1.000
_cell.length_b   1.000
_cell.length_c   1.000
_cell.angle_alpha   90.00
_cell.angle_beta   90.00
_cell.angle_gamma   90.00
#
_symmetry.space_group_name_H-M   'P 1'
#
loop_
_entity.id
_entity.type
_entity.pdbx_description
1 polymer ?
#
loop_
_entity_poly.entity_id
_entity_poly.type
_entity_poly.pdbx_seq_one_letter_code
_entity_poly.pdbx_strand_id
1 'polypeptide(L)'
;MSVRVHSAVGTVVALWQGPLEAVGQEHRVEWTVAEDIAWAVNAWPSASGVSELREDGDRIVCRGQLSLFEDGGAALDVGGTQILFDLADPQLPDGADGSWVVLRAAQDHVTVWPCGV
;
A
#
# COMPACT_ATOMS: atom_id res chain seq x y z
N MET A 1 11.08 -6.06 -12.80
CA MET A 1 10.81 -7.51 -12.65
C MET A 1 9.81 -7.69 -11.54
N SER A 2 8.89 -8.65 -11.58
CA SER A 2 7.99 -8.92 -10.44
C SER A 2 8.61 -9.92 -9.46
N VAL A 3 8.45 -9.68 -8.15
CA VAL A 3 8.88 -10.57 -7.07
C VAL A 3 7.71 -10.86 -6.14
N ARG A 4 7.73 -12.04 -5.50
CA ARG A 4 6.82 -12.35 -4.40
C ARG A 4 7.41 -11.80 -3.10
N VAL A 5 6.68 -10.89 -2.47
CA VAL A 5 7.03 -10.28 -1.19
C VAL A 5 6.26 -11.00 -0.09
N HIS A 6 6.99 -11.50 0.90
CA HIS A 6 6.42 -12.12 2.10
C HIS A 6 6.60 -11.16 3.28
N SER A 7 5.52 -10.89 4.02
CA SER A 7 5.53 -10.07 5.23
C SER A 7 4.66 -10.68 6.32
N ALA A 8 4.72 -10.11 7.53
CA ALA A 8 3.89 -10.55 8.65
C ALA A 8 2.38 -10.37 8.42
N VAL A 9 2.00 -9.49 7.48
CA VAL A 9 0.59 -9.15 7.19
C VAL A 9 0.11 -9.73 5.86
N GLY A 10 0.94 -10.50 5.15
CA GLY A 10 0.50 -11.26 3.99
C GLY A 10 1.58 -11.51 2.94
N THR A 11 1.14 -11.87 1.74
CA THR A 11 2.01 -12.18 0.61
C THR A 11 1.40 -11.65 -0.66
N VAL A 12 2.20 -10.93 -1.45
CA VAL A 12 1.79 -10.30 -2.70
C VAL A 12 2.91 -10.37 -3.73
N VAL A 13 2.58 -10.19 -5.01
CA VAL A 13 3.58 -9.98 -6.05
C VAL A 13 3.61 -8.50 -6.43
N ALA A 14 4.79 -7.90 -6.45
CA ALA A 14 5.02 -6.48 -6.75
C ALA A 14 6.27 -6.29 -7.63
N LEU A 15 6.44 -5.11 -8.23
CA LEU A 15 7.58 -4.79 -9.08
C LEU A 15 8.83 -4.48 -8.23
N TRP A 16 9.85 -5.31 -8.34
CA TRP A 16 11.16 -5.09 -7.73
C TRP A 16 11.98 -4.07 -8.52
N GLN A 17 12.53 -3.09 -7.80
CA GLN A 17 13.37 -2.03 -8.36
C GLN A 17 14.83 -2.06 -7.85
N GLY A 18 15.19 -3.07 -7.05
CA GLY A 18 16.57 -3.26 -6.57
C GLY A 18 17.44 -4.14 -7.48
N PRO A 19 18.70 -4.38 -7.08
CA PRO A 19 19.57 -5.38 -7.72
C PRO A 19 18.95 -6.77 -7.71
N LEU A 20 19.19 -7.58 -8.74
CA LEU A 20 18.62 -8.93 -8.82
C LEU A 20 19.24 -9.88 -7.80
N GLU A 21 20.49 -9.64 -7.42
CA GLU A 21 21.26 -10.43 -6.46
C GLU A 21 20.69 -10.34 -5.04
N ALA A 22 19.94 -9.28 -4.75
CA ALA A 22 19.26 -9.09 -3.48
C ALA A 22 17.96 -9.90 -3.38
N VAL A 23 17.39 -10.39 -4.50
CA VAL A 23 16.14 -11.15 -4.48
C VAL A 23 16.34 -12.48 -3.74
N GLY A 24 15.37 -12.83 -2.89
CA GLY A 24 15.41 -14.06 -2.09
C GLY A 24 16.05 -13.90 -0.71
N GLN A 25 16.45 -12.68 -0.34
CA GLN A 25 16.91 -12.33 1.01
C GLN A 25 15.83 -11.51 1.74
N GLU A 26 15.96 -11.40 3.07
CA GLU A 26 15.15 -10.49 3.86
C GLU A 26 15.64 -9.05 3.66
N HIS A 27 14.71 -8.14 3.37
CA HIS A 27 15.00 -6.72 3.17
C HIS A 27 14.01 -5.86 3.90
N ARG A 28 14.48 -4.71 4.38
CA ARG A 28 13.58 -3.58 4.60
C ARG A 28 13.30 -2.96 3.25
N VAL A 29 12.02 -2.79 2.92
CA VAL A 29 11.61 -2.24 1.63
C VAL A 29 10.75 -1.01 1.82
N GLU A 30 10.91 -0.05 0.91
CA GLU A 30 9.98 1.04 0.70
C GLU A 30 8.98 0.67 -0.41
N TRP A 31 7.72 1.05 -0.21
CA TRP A 31 6.64 0.81 -1.17
C TRP A 31 6.28 2.10 -1.86
N THR A 32 6.17 2.05 -3.19
CA THR A 32 5.58 3.13 -3.97
C THR A 32 4.39 2.57 -4.73
N VAL A 33 3.25 3.23 -4.58
CA VAL A 33 2.03 2.93 -5.33
C VAL A 33 1.76 4.11 -6.23
N ALA A 34 1.90 3.91 -7.54
CA ALA A 34 1.64 4.93 -8.55
C ALA A 34 0.13 5.06 -8.84
N GLU A 35 -0.67 5.27 -7.80
CA GLU A 35 -2.09 5.58 -7.86
C GLU A 35 -2.46 6.54 -6.73
N ASP A 36 -3.39 7.44 -7.01
CA ASP A 36 -4.00 8.28 -5.98
C ASP A 36 -5.05 7.47 -5.20
N ILE A 37 -5.36 7.89 -3.97
CA ILE A 37 -6.55 7.39 -3.28
C ILE A 37 -7.78 8.06 -3.88
N ALA A 38 -8.62 7.25 -4.53
CA ALA A 38 -9.92 7.64 -5.05
C ALA A 38 -11.02 6.91 -4.25
N TRP A 39 -11.70 7.65 -3.37
CA TRP A 39 -12.70 7.08 -2.47
C TRP A 39 -13.86 6.45 -3.23
N ALA A 40 -14.32 5.29 -2.76
CA ALA A 40 -15.31 4.44 -3.40
C ALA A 40 -14.93 3.88 -4.79
N VAL A 41 -13.73 4.19 -5.30
CA VAL A 41 -13.21 3.69 -6.59
C VAL A 41 -12.13 2.64 -6.38
N ASN A 42 -11.08 2.98 -5.64
CA ASN A 42 -10.01 2.06 -5.25
C ASN A 42 -9.83 1.97 -3.72
N ALA A 43 -10.48 2.84 -2.94
CA ALA A 43 -10.42 2.85 -1.48
C ALA A 43 -11.82 2.82 -0.85
N TRP A 44 -11.98 2.01 0.21
CA TRP A 44 -13.23 1.87 0.97
C TRP A 44 -12.99 1.73 2.47
N PRO A 45 -13.96 2.09 3.32
CA PRO A 45 -13.84 1.86 4.76
C PRO A 45 -13.83 0.35 5.04
N SER A 46 -13.02 -0.05 6.01
CA SER A 46 -12.94 -1.42 6.50
C SER A 46 -13.42 -1.49 7.95
N ALA A 47 -14.33 -2.43 8.23
CA ALA A 47 -14.73 -2.75 9.60
C ALA A 47 -13.67 -3.59 10.34
N SER A 48 -12.74 -4.21 9.62
CA SER A 48 -11.64 -4.98 10.22
C SER A 48 -10.50 -4.06 10.65
N GLY A 49 -10.12 -4.17 11.91
CA GLY A 49 -8.99 -3.47 12.54
C GLY A 49 -7.65 -4.21 12.48
N VAL A 50 -7.44 -5.03 11.45
CA VAL A 50 -6.24 -5.87 11.30
C VAL A 50 -5.61 -5.65 9.95
N SER A 51 -4.32 -5.29 9.88
CA SER A 51 -3.62 -5.05 8.62
C SER A 51 -3.56 -6.30 7.74
N GLU A 52 -3.57 -6.11 6.41
CA GLU A 52 -3.52 -7.23 5.45
C GLU A 52 -2.89 -6.79 4.13
N LEU A 53 -2.13 -7.71 3.53
CA LEU A 53 -1.68 -7.68 2.15
C LEU A 53 -2.13 -8.96 1.44
N ARG A 54 -2.89 -8.84 0.36
CA ARG A 54 -3.27 -10.01 -0.45
C ARG A 54 -3.38 -9.67 -1.93
N GLU A 55 -3.23 -10.70 -2.76
CA GLU A 55 -3.52 -10.61 -4.19
C GLU A 55 -5.04 -10.76 -4.44
N ASP A 56 -5.52 -10.06 -5.46
CA ASP A 56 -6.91 -10.09 -5.92
C ASP A 56 -6.95 -9.90 -7.44
N GLY A 57 -6.68 -10.97 -8.19
CA GLY A 57 -6.51 -10.89 -9.64
C GLY A 57 -5.25 -10.10 -10.01
N ASP A 58 -5.42 -9.04 -10.79
CA ASP A 58 -4.38 -8.08 -11.19
C ASP A 58 -4.15 -6.96 -10.16
N ARG A 59 -4.80 -7.04 -9.00
CA ARG A 59 -4.75 -6.02 -7.94
C ARG A 59 -4.05 -6.54 -6.70
N ILE A 60 -3.39 -5.63 -5.99
CA ILE A 60 -2.94 -5.80 -4.62
C ILE A 60 -3.93 -5.12 -3.70
N VAL A 61 -4.40 -5.86 -2.70
CA VAL A 61 -5.27 -5.34 -1.64
C VAL A 61 -4.41 -5.02 -0.42
N CYS A 62 -4.41 -3.75 -0.04
CA CYS A 62 -3.76 -3.24 1.16
C CYS A 62 -4.84 -2.82 2.16
N ARG A 63 -4.88 -3.45 3.34
CA ARG A 63 -5.71 -2.97 4.46
C ARG A 63 -4.83 -2.39 5.54
N GLY A 64 -5.16 -1.18 5.97
CA GLY A 64 -4.36 -0.42 6.93
C GLY A 64 -5.14 0.72 7.58
N GLN A 65 -4.47 1.45 8.45
CA GLN A 65 -5.02 2.65 9.07
C GLN A 65 -4.60 3.88 8.26
N LEU A 66 -5.58 4.70 7.87
CA LEU A 66 -5.35 5.92 7.10
C LEU A 66 -5.00 7.07 8.04
N SER A 67 -3.99 7.86 7.69
CA SER A 67 -3.67 9.15 8.30
C SER A 67 -3.68 10.22 7.23
N LEU A 68 -4.31 11.36 7.50
CA LEU A 68 -4.32 12.50 6.58
C LEU A 68 -3.30 13.55 7.00
N PHE A 69 -2.69 14.21 6.02
CA PHE A 69 -1.76 15.30 6.25
C PHE A 69 -2.41 16.65 5.95
N GLU A 70 -1.95 17.70 6.64
CA GLU A 70 -2.47 19.06 6.47
C GLU A 70 -2.24 19.63 5.05
N ASP A 71 -1.24 19.11 4.34
CA ASP A 71 -0.87 19.52 2.99
C ASP A 71 -1.65 18.81 1.86
N GLY A 72 -2.60 17.93 2.22
CA GLY A 72 -3.49 17.26 1.26
C GLY A 72 -3.03 15.86 0.83
N GLY A 73 -1.94 15.34 1.39
CA GLY A 73 -1.52 13.95 1.22
C GLY A 73 -2.14 13.00 2.27
N ALA A 74 -1.85 11.72 2.12
CA ALA A 74 -2.21 10.69 3.09
C ALA A 74 -1.13 9.61 3.24
N ALA A 75 -1.19 8.90 4.35
CA ALA A 75 -0.44 7.66 4.55
C ALA A 75 -1.36 6.52 4.98
N LEU A 76 -1.11 5.34 4.43
CA LEU A 76 -1.74 4.09 4.86
C LEU A 76 -0.71 3.28 5.65
N ASP A 77 -0.94 3.08 6.96
CA ASP A 77 -0.15 2.15 7.76
C ASP A 77 -0.60 0.71 7.49
N VAL A 78 0.27 -0.08 6.86
CA VAL A 78 0.04 -1.50 6.60
C VAL A 78 1.04 -2.32 7.40
N GLY A 79 0.72 -2.58 8.66
CA GLY A 79 1.51 -3.47 9.50
C GLY A 79 2.84 -2.84 9.93
N GLY A 80 2.82 -1.53 10.23
CA GLY A 80 4.01 -0.75 10.59
C GLY A 80 4.82 -0.23 9.40
N THR A 81 4.36 -0.47 8.17
CA THR A 81 4.91 0.15 6.96
C THR A 81 3.97 1.25 6.50
N GLN A 82 4.50 2.47 6.35
CA GLN A 82 3.75 3.62 5.85
C GLN A 82 3.87 3.68 4.33
N ILE A 83 2.74 3.70 3.63
CA ILE A 83 2.67 3.92 2.18
C ILE A 83 2.04 5.29 1.94
N LEU A 84 2.73 6.17 1.23
CA LEU A 84 2.28 7.55 0.99
C LEU A 84 1.45 7.63 -0.29
N PHE A 85 0.42 8.49 -0.26
CA PHE A 85 -0.53 8.68 -1.35
C PHE A 85 -0.90 10.15 -1.52
N ASP A 86 -1.12 10.53 -2.78
CA ASP A 86 -1.92 11.70 -3.12
C ASP A 86 -3.43 11.35 -3.06
N LEU A 87 -4.28 12.36 -2.91
CA LEU A 87 -5.73 12.21 -2.87
C LEU A 87 -6.37 12.70 -4.16
N ALA A 88 -7.18 11.86 -4.79
CA ALA A 88 -7.98 12.25 -5.95
C ALA A 88 -9.28 12.94 -5.53
N ASP A 89 -9.88 13.71 -6.44
CA ASP A 89 -11.23 14.24 -6.26
C ASP A 89 -12.31 13.13 -6.43
N PRO A 90 -13.43 13.20 -5.68
CA PRO A 90 -13.72 14.15 -4.61
C PRO A 90 -12.96 13.83 -3.31
N GLN A 91 -12.80 14.83 -2.45
CA GLN A 91 -12.19 14.66 -1.12
C GLN A 91 -12.83 13.52 -0.31
N LEU A 92 -11.99 12.90 0.53
CA LEU A 92 -12.39 11.85 1.46
C LEU A 92 -13.54 12.31 2.38
N PRO A 93 -14.41 11.39 2.83
CA PRO A 93 -15.49 11.73 3.74
C PRO A 93 -14.97 12.14 5.12
N ASP A 94 -15.77 12.92 5.85
CA ASP A 94 -15.50 13.27 7.24
C ASP A 94 -15.27 12.00 8.09
N GLY A 95 -14.22 12.03 8.92
CA GLY A 95 -13.84 10.89 9.76
C GLY A 95 -13.05 9.78 9.06
N ALA A 96 -12.61 9.98 7.81
CA ALA A 96 -11.67 9.07 7.16
C ALA A 96 -10.29 9.05 7.84
N ASP A 97 -9.87 10.17 8.43
CA ASP A 97 -8.62 10.26 9.18
C ASP A 97 -8.64 9.35 10.42
N GLY A 98 -7.59 8.55 10.59
CA GLY A 98 -7.48 7.52 11.63
C GLY A 98 -8.35 6.27 11.40
N SER A 99 -9.14 6.21 10.32
CA SER A 99 -10.01 5.08 10.03
C SER A 99 -9.28 3.90 9.39
N TRP A 100 -9.87 2.70 9.47
CA TRP A 100 -9.38 1.54 8.75
C TRP A 100 -9.90 1.56 7.32
N VAL A 101 -9.00 1.39 6.35
CA VAL A 101 -9.28 1.47 4.92
C VAL A 101 -8.74 0.24 4.22
N VAL A 102 -9.48 -0.23 3.21
CA VAL A 102 -8.98 -1.17 2.21
C VAL A 102 -8.75 -0.43 0.90
N LEU A 103 -7.54 -0.53 0.37
CA LEU A 103 -7.10 0.01 -0.90
C LEU A 103 -6.84 -1.14 -1.88
N ARG A 104 -7.22 -0.98 -3.16
CA ARG A 104 -6.96 -1.93 -4.25
C ARG A 104 -6.15 -1.26 -5.36
N ALA A 105 -4.85 -1.47 -5.36
CA ALA A 105 -3.93 -0.91 -6.37
C ALA A 105 -3.64 -1.92 -7.49
N ALA A 106 -3.44 -1.47 -8.72
CA ALA A 106 -2.95 -2.30 -9.81
C ALA A 106 -1.56 -2.83 -9.49
N GLN A 107 -1.35 -4.14 -9.67
CA GLN A 107 -0.07 -4.78 -9.35
C GLN A 107 1.10 -4.15 -10.11
N ASP A 108 0.88 -3.73 -11.36
CA ASP A 108 1.88 -3.07 -12.21
C ASP A 108 2.14 -1.61 -11.82
N HIS A 109 1.36 -1.04 -10.91
CA HIS A 109 1.59 0.28 -10.32
C HIS A 109 2.29 0.20 -8.96
N VAL A 110 2.47 -1.00 -8.40
CA VAL A 110 3.12 -1.20 -7.10
C VAL A 110 4.57 -1.60 -7.28
N THR A 111 5.47 -0.76 -6.79
CA THR A 111 6.91 -1.02 -6.76
C THR A 111 7.44 -1.13 -5.34
N VAL A 112 8.47 -1.96 -5.17
CA VAL A 112 9.20 -2.12 -3.91
C VAL A 112 10.68 -1.89 -4.13
N TRP A 113 11.28 -1.12 -3.23
CA TRP A 113 12.68 -0.70 -3.27
C TRP A 113 13.41 -1.20 -2.03
N PRO A 114 14.55 -1.90 -2.13
CA PRO A 114 15.35 -2.21 -0.96
C PRO A 114 15.92 -0.93 -0.34
N CYS A 115 15.85 -0.82 0.99
CA CYS A 115 16.42 0.28 1.75
C CYS A 115 17.53 -0.22 2.68
N GLY A 116 18.63 0.54 2.75
CA GLY A 116 19.72 0.28 3.71
C GLY A 116 20.70 -0.82 3.29
N VAL A 117 20.92 -0.98 1.98
CA VAL A 117 22.02 -1.80 1.43
C VAL A 117 23.40 -1.25 1.77
#